data_AF-A0AAE4Q2H9-F1
#
_entry.id   AF-A0AAE4Q2H9-F1
#
_cell.length_a   1.000
_cell.length_b   1.000
_cell.length_c   1.000
_cell.angle_alpha   90.00
_cell.angle_beta   90.00
_cell.angle_gamma   90.00
#
_symmetry.space_group_name_H-M   'P 1'
#
loop_
_entity.id
_entity.type
_entity.pdbx_description
1 polymer ?
#
loop_
_entity_poly.entity_id
_entity_poly.type
_entity_poly.pdbx_seq_one_letter_code
_entity_poly.pdbx_strand_id
1 'polypeptide(L)'
;MESNDKKVYQVAVMESEPSNTKSGDIVLQTRFASIPVKCVYRDFDSDGTIIYEKEFFRFITEYLIDKISAPPQVLAISSAGERVLTDDLVSKVNRWFKIVENKYARNSVISLNSDLSEYFDICKKQNQSPFFIIDAQIATVINIFSIGRKSSTISRFINSVSRLLSGCGLHNPTNDELVKAAVKKIKNTIGEEQNQAAPLTLDLVKEFCNDWQNNSNPKELRDMLVISLLFECILRRSELINVKVTDFGETPNPAGGSHYSLLITRLKTDRTGKEIRALPISKRCWGICQKYVLLCGLESGSLIRSFKVNGKPKEQAISKSSVDNILKSASKTLNLPANALLSSHSGRVGAIQALVKGNTATALIQLNAGLKSATMVSRYSRRIDGENLPMAAILNDSDDE
;
A
#
# COMPACT_ATOMS: atom_id res chain seq x y z
N MET A 1 -14.63 -34.02 9.38
CA MET A 1 -14.87 -34.40 7.97
C MET A 1 -14.87 -33.11 7.17
N GLU A 2 -13.71 -32.82 6.59
CA GLU A 2 -13.38 -31.58 5.88
C GLU A 2 -14.04 -31.55 4.50
N SER A 3 -14.71 -30.44 4.13
CA SER A 3 -14.95 -30.10 2.73
C SER A 3 -13.96 -29.01 2.32
N ASN A 4 -13.19 -29.32 1.29
CA ASN A 4 -11.99 -28.60 0.87
C ASN A 4 -12.31 -28.00 -0.51
N ASP A 5 -12.89 -26.80 -0.55
CA ASP A 5 -13.24 -26.10 -1.80
C ASP A 5 -11.98 -25.51 -2.46
N LYS A 6 -11.28 -26.35 -3.22
CA LYS A 6 -10.29 -25.93 -4.22
C LYS A 6 -11.03 -25.34 -5.43
N LYS A 7 -10.96 -24.03 -5.63
CA LYS A 7 -11.28 -23.41 -6.92
C LYS A 7 -10.23 -23.83 -7.96
N VAL A 8 -10.61 -24.78 -8.81
CA VAL A 8 -9.88 -25.17 -10.02
C VAL A 8 -10.12 -24.09 -11.07
N TYR A 9 -9.06 -23.42 -11.53
CA TYR A 9 -9.12 -22.56 -12.71
C TYR A 9 -8.99 -23.45 -13.95
N GLN A 10 -10.11 -23.71 -14.62
CA GLN A 10 -10.16 -24.42 -15.89
C GLN A 10 -9.68 -23.47 -17.00
N VAL A 11 -8.51 -23.75 -17.58
CA VAL A 11 -8.04 -23.10 -18.81
C VAL A 11 -8.69 -23.87 -19.96
N ALA A 12 -9.68 -23.25 -20.61
CA ALA A 12 -10.24 -23.79 -21.84
C ALA A 12 -9.21 -23.61 -22.97
N VAL A 13 -8.57 -24.71 -23.37
CA VAL A 13 -7.84 -24.83 -24.63
C VAL A 13 -8.86 -25.39 -25.63
N MET A 14 -9.24 -24.61 -26.63
CA MET A 14 -9.93 -25.13 -27.81
C MET A 14 -8.86 -25.52 -28.83
N GLU A 15 -8.58 -26.81 -28.92
CA GLU A 15 -7.92 -27.43 -30.07
C GLU A 15 -8.97 -27.66 -31.17
N SER A 16 -8.61 -27.36 -32.42
CA SER A 16 -9.35 -27.83 -33.60
C SER A 16 -8.40 -28.66 -34.47
N GLU A 17 -8.80 -29.90 -34.72
CA GLU A 17 -8.10 -30.93 -35.51
C GLU A 17 -7.93 -30.58 -37.01
N PRO A 18 -7.02 -31.27 -37.73
CA PRO A 18 -6.50 -30.83 -39.02
C PRO A 18 -7.29 -31.39 -40.21
N SER A 19 -7.44 -30.58 -41.26
CA SER A 19 -7.87 -31.06 -42.57
C SER A 19 -6.76 -30.91 -43.62
N ASN A 20 -6.66 -31.94 -44.44
CA ASN A 20 -5.57 -32.31 -45.33
C ASN A 20 -5.75 -31.65 -46.71
N THR A 21 -4.78 -30.86 -47.20
CA THR A 21 -4.60 -30.62 -48.65
C THR A 21 -3.15 -30.31 -48.99
N LYS A 22 -2.65 -30.99 -50.04
CA LYS A 22 -1.30 -30.88 -50.60
C LYS A 22 -1.19 -29.71 -51.59
N SER A 23 0.05 -29.23 -51.70
CA SER A 23 0.69 -28.58 -52.86
C SER A 23 0.31 -27.14 -53.18
N GLY A 24 1.22 -26.24 -52.78
CA GLY A 24 1.63 -25.12 -53.63
C GLY A 24 0.61 -24.01 -53.83
N ASP A 25 0.18 -23.38 -52.74
CA ASP A 25 -0.37 -22.03 -52.79
C ASP A 25 0.21 -21.22 -51.62
N ILE A 26 0.59 -19.98 -51.92
CA ILE A 26 1.12 -19.01 -50.97
C ILE A 26 0.02 -18.74 -49.93
N VAL A 27 0.06 -19.46 -48.82
CA VAL A 27 -0.76 -19.15 -47.66
C VAL A 27 -0.16 -17.87 -47.05
N LEU A 28 -0.72 -16.73 -47.46
CA LEU A 28 -0.76 -15.54 -46.61
C LEU A 28 -1.42 -15.98 -45.30
N GLN A 29 -0.63 -16.51 -44.36
CA GLN A 29 -1.05 -16.76 -42.99
C GLN A 29 -1.42 -15.41 -42.40
N THR A 30 -2.71 -15.07 -42.53
CA THR A 30 -3.53 -14.39 -41.52
C THR A 30 -2.72 -13.46 -40.60
N ARG A 31 -2.19 -12.37 -41.17
CA ARG A 31 -1.87 -11.17 -40.38
C ARG A 31 -3.19 -10.68 -39.79
N PHE A 32 -3.16 -10.24 -38.53
CA PHE A 32 -4.27 -9.72 -37.73
C PHE A 32 -5.09 -10.73 -36.91
N ALA A 33 -4.44 -11.44 -35.99
CA ALA A 33 -5.08 -11.89 -34.76
C ALA A 33 -4.32 -11.32 -33.55
N SER A 34 -4.80 -10.19 -32.99
CA SER A 34 -4.63 -9.69 -31.59
C SER A 34 -4.58 -8.16 -31.51
N ILE A 35 -5.73 -7.47 -31.43
CA ILE A 35 -5.71 -6.06 -30.99
C ILE A 35 -6.78 -5.81 -29.92
N PRO A 36 -6.41 -5.94 -28.63
CA PRO A 36 -7.04 -5.13 -27.61
C PRO A 36 -5.95 -4.40 -26.84
N VAL A 37 -5.60 -3.21 -27.29
CA VAL A 37 -4.57 -2.40 -26.65
C VAL A 37 -5.20 -1.60 -25.50
N LYS A 38 -5.92 -2.24 -24.58
CA LYS A 38 -6.51 -1.56 -23.43
C LYS A 38 -6.24 -2.37 -22.18
N CYS A 39 -5.84 -1.69 -21.12
CA CYS A 39 -5.82 -2.26 -19.79
C CYS A 39 -7.01 -1.71 -19.03
N VAL A 40 -7.99 -2.57 -18.72
CA VAL A 40 -9.19 -2.20 -17.97
C VAL A 40 -9.12 -2.85 -16.60
N TYR A 41 -8.89 -2.02 -15.59
CA TYR A 41 -8.89 -2.48 -14.21
C TYR A 41 -10.31 -2.49 -13.66
N ARG A 42 -10.68 -3.59 -12.99
CA ARG A 42 -11.97 -3.78 -12.33
C ARG A 42 -11.80 -4.13 -10.85
N ASP A 43 -12.53 -3.47 -9.97
CA ASP A 43 -12.77 -3.99 -8.61
C ASP A 43 -14.14 -4.66 -8.57
N PHE A 44 -14.20 -5.77 -7.86
CA PHE A 44 -15.42 -6.54 -7.65
C PHE A 44 -15.82 -6.50 -6.17
N ASP A 45 -17.12 -6.49 -5.90
CA ASP A 45 -17.66 -6.73 -4.56
C ASP A 45 -17.65 -8.25 -4.25
N SER A 46 -18.01 -8.61 -3.02
CA SER A 46 -18.04 -10.01 -2.54
C SER A 46 -18.99 -10.92 -3.30
N ASP A 47 -20.01 -10.38 -3.96
CA ASP A 47 -20.98 -11.09 -4.80
C ASP A 47 -20.53 -11.19 -6.27
N GLY A 48 -19.37 -10.62 -6.63
CA GLY A 48 -18.85 -10.60 -8.00
C GLY A 48 -19.32 -9.41 -8.84
N THR A 49 -20.08 -8.47 -8.27
CA THR A 49 -20.51 -7.26 -8.96
C THR A 49 -19.35 -6.28 -9.19
N ILE A 50 -19.24 -5.68 -10.38
CA ILE A 50 -18.23 -4.65 -10.67
C ILE A 50 -18.60 -3.35 -9.95
N ILE A 51 -17.75 -2.92 -9.01
CA ILE A 51 -17.93 -1.67 -8.24
C ILE A 51 -17.02 -0.54 -8.72
N TYR A 52 -16.03 -0.85 -9.55
CA TYR A 52 -15.16 0.13 -10.17
C TYR A 52 -14.61 -0.44 -11.47
N GLU A 53 -14.64 0.36 -12.53
CA GLU A 53 -13.99 0.05 -13.79
C GLU A 53 -13.27 1.31 -14.30
N LYS A 54 -12.01 1.17 -14.72
CA LYS A 54 -11.28 2.27 -15.36
C LYS A 54 -10.19 1.75 -16.31
N GLU A 55 -10.04 2.43 -17.44
CA GLU A 55 -8.93 2.23 -18.37
C GLU A 55 -7.64 2.89 -17.86
N PHE A 56 -6.53 2.14 -17.94
CA PHE A 56 -5.19 2.57 -17.58
C PHE A 56 -4.21 2.35 -18.74
N PHE A 57 -3.04 2.98 -18.67
CA PHE A 57 -1.92 2.86 -19.62
C PHE A 57 -2.23 3.29 -21.05
N ARG A 58 -3.20 4.19 -21.24
CA ARG A 58 -3.60 4.71 -22.56
C ARG A 58 -2.43 5.26 -23.40
N PHE A 59 -1.41 5.83 -22.77
CA PHE A 59 -0.20 6.29 -23.47
C PHE A 59 0.62 5.15 -24.09
N ILE A 60 0.63 3.95 -23.48
CA ILE A 60 1.27 2.75 -24.05
C ILE A 60 0.48 2.31 -25.27
N THR A 61 -0.84 2.34 -25.13
CA THR A 61 -1.77 2.01 -26.20
C THR A 61 -1.58 2.87 -27.43
N GLU A 62 -1.61 4.19 -27.23
CA GLU A 62 -1.44 5.17 -28.30
C GLU A 62 -0.07 5.02 -28.96
N TYR A 63 0.99 4.79 -28.17
CA TYR A 63 2.33 4.52 -28.70
C TYR A 63 2.36 3.28 -29.61
N LEU A 64 1.77 2.16 -29.19
CA LEU A 64 1.79 0.93 -30.00
C LEU A 64 0.94 1.06 -31.27
N ILE A 65 -0.23 1.70 -31.19
CA ILE A 65 -1.10 1.92 -32.35
C ILE A 65 -0.39 2.75 -33.43
N ASP A 66 0.34 3.80 -33.02
CA ASP A 66 1.19 4.59 -33.94
C ASP A 66 2.21 3.71 -34.67
N LYS A 67 2.83 2.74 -33.97
CA LYS A 67 3.87 1.88 -34.55
C LYS A 67 3.36 0.70 -35.38
N ILE A 68 2.12 0.25 -35.15
CA ILE A 68 1.47 -0.81 -35.96
C ILE A 68 1.14 -0.30 -37.37
N SER A 69 0.90 1.01 -37.52
CA SER A 69 0.61 1.64 -38.82
C SER A 69 1.83 1.69 -39.74
N ALA A 70 3.03 1.39 -39.23
CA ALA A 70 4.29 1.33 -39.97
C ALA A 70 4.69 -0.13 -40.29
N PRO A 71 5.56 -0.37 -41.30
CA PRO A 71 6.09 -1.71 -41.54
C PRO A 71 6.77 -2.29 -40.27
N PRO A 72 6.75 -3.63 -40.08
CA PRO A 72 7.33 -4.27 -38.90
C PRO A 72 8.76 -3.81 -38.66
N GLN A 73 8.98 -3.19 -37.51
CA GLN A 73 10.26 -2.63 -37.11
C GLN A 73 10.66 -3.18 -35.74
N VAL A 74 11.96 -3.16 -35.45
CA VAL A 74 12.48 -3.56 -34.16
C VAL A 74 12.15 -2.47 -33.15
N LEU A 75 11.32 -2.78 -32.16
CA LEU A 75 10.87 -1.81 -31.14
C LEU A 75 11.37 -2.13 -29.74
N ALA A 76 11.98 -3.29 -29.53
CA ALA A 76 12.60 -3.66 -28.27
C ALA A 76 13.69 -4.73 -28.45
N ILE A 77 14.43 -4.98 -27.38
CA ILE A 77 15.31 -6.14 -27.22
C ILE A 77 14.70 -7.03 -26.13
N SER A 78 14.66 -8.34 -26.34
CA SER A 78 14.20 -9.29 -25.34
C SER A 78 15.21 -9.39 -24.19
N SER A 79 14.78 -9.93 -23.05
CA SER A 79 15.72 -10.23 -21.95
C SER A 79 16.85 -11.20 -22.35
N ALA A 80 16.68 -11.97 -23.42
CA ALA A 80 17.69 -12.85 -24.01
C ALA A 80 18.56 -12.18 -25.09
N GLY A 81 18.37 -10.88 -25.37
CA GLY A 81 19.14 -10.14 -26.37
C GLY A 81 18.57 -10.20 -27.80
N GLU A 82 17.40 -10.78 -27.99
CA GLU A 82 16.80 -10.96 -29.32
C GLU A 82 16.03 -9.71 -29.76
N ARG A 83 15.99 -9.45 -31.08
CA ARG A 83 15.20 -8.34 -31.64
C ARG A 83 13.72 -8.66 -31.54
N VAL A 84 12.95 -7.75 -30.93
CA VAL A 84 11.50 -7.86 -30.79
C VAL A 84 10.83 -6.92 -31.79
N LEU A 85 10.06 -7.49 -32.71
CA LEU A 85 9.28 -6.77 -33.71
C LEU A 85 7.98 -6.21 -33.12
N THR A 86 7.35 -5.25 -33.81
CA THR A 86 6.10 -4.61 -33.40
C THR A 86 5.02 -5.59 -32.93
N ASP A 87 4.72 -6.63 -33.69
CA ASP A 87 3.63 -7.57 -33.37
C ASP A 87 3.91 -8.42 -32.11
N ASP A 88 5.18 -8.82 -31.92
CA ASP A 88 5.61 -9.55 -30.73
C ASP A 88 5.61 -8.64 -29.48
N LEU A 89 6.01 -7.37 -29.64
CA LEU A 89 5.91 -6.38 -28.56
C LEU A 89 4.46 -6.17 -28.11
N VAL A 90 3.52 -6.03 -29.05
CA VAL A 90 2.08 -5.90 -28.77
C VAL A 90 1.59 -7.12 -27.98
N SER A 91 1.98 -8.33 -28.38
CA SER A 91 1.62 -9.57 -27.70
C SER A 91 2.17 -9.63 -26.26
N LYS A 92 3.42 -9.21 -26.06
CA LYS A 92 4.05 -9.12 -24.73
C LYS A 92 3.36 -8.10 -23.82
N VAL A 93 3.03 -6.92 -24.33
CA VAL A 93 2.32 -5.88 -23.58
C VAL A 93 0.91 -6.33 -23.20
N ASN A 94 0.17 -6.96 -24.12
CA ASN A 94 -1.15 -7.52 -23.82
C ASN A 94 -1.10 -8.58 -22.71
N ARG A 95 -0.08 -9.45 -22.72
CA ARG A 95 0.15 -10.42 -21.64
C ARG A 95 0.44 -9.72 -20.31
N TRP A 96 1.23 -8.65 -20.32
CA TRP A 96 1.49 -7.85 -19.12
C TRP A 96 0.24 -7.16 -18.60
N PHE A 97 -0.59 -6.56 -19.46
CA PHE A 97 -1.88 -5.98 -19.06
C PHE A 97 -2.78 -6.99 -18.37
N LYS A 98 -2.91 -8.22 -18.91
CA LYS A 98 -3.66 -9.30 -18.24
C LYS A 98 -3.11 -9.61 -16.84
N ILE A 99 -1.80 -9.55 -16.64
CA ILE A 99 -1.18 -9.75 -15.32
C ILE A 99 -1.53 -8.58 -14.38
N VAL A 100 -1.47 -7.35 -14.88
CA VAL A 100 -1.78 -6.15 -14.09
C VAL A 100 -3.25 -6.17 -13.65
N GLU A 101 -4.18 -6.45 -14.55
CA GLU A 101 -5.61 -6.53 -14.26
C GLU A 101 -5.94 -7.57 -13.18
N ASN A 102 -5.28 -8.72 -13.21
CA ASN A 102 -5.64 -9.85 -12.34
C ASN A 102 -4.84 -9.91 -11.02
N LYS A 103 -3.61 -9.37 -10.96
CA LYS A 103 -2.71 -9.58 -9.80
C LYS A 103 -2.38 -8.32 -9.02
N TYR A 104 -2.53 -7.13 -9.61
CA TYR A 104 -2.09 -5.90 -8.97
C TYR A 104 -3.23 -5.26 -8.19
N ALA A 105 -2.92 -4.77 -6.99
CA ALA A 105 -3.89 -3.98 -6.24
C ALA A 105 -4.11 -2.62 -6.91
N ARG A 106 -5.34 -2.09 -6.88
CA ARG A 106 -5.72 -0.78 -7.45
C ARG A 106 -4.69 0.33 -7.26
N ASN A 107 -4.23 0.55 -6.02
CA ASN A 107 -3.26 1.63 -5.73
C ASN A 107 -1.90 1.41 -6.42
N SER A 108 -1.51 0.16 -6.63
CA SER A 108 -0.32 -0.17 -7.42
C SER A 108 -0.53 0.16 -8.89
N VAL A 109 -1.70 -0.15 -9.46
CA VAL A 109 -2.05 0.19 -10.85
C VAL A 109 -2.07 1.71 -11.07
N ILE A 110 -2.70 2.45 -10.15
CA ILE A 110 -2.71 3.92 -10.19
C ILE A 110 -1.29 4.49 -10.15
N SER A 111 -0.43 3.98 -9.25
CA SER A 111 0.96 4.45 -9.15
C SER A 111 1.76 4.11 -10.39
N LEU A 112 1.64 2.87 -10.90
CA LEU A 112 2.26 2.42 -12.15
C LEU A 112 1.85 3.31 -13.31
N ASN A 113 0.56 3.59 -13.48
CA ASN A 113 0.05 4.41 -14.57
C ASN A 113 0.63 5.83 -14.51
N SER A 114 0.66 6.45 -13.33
CA SER A 114 1.25 7.78 -13.17
C SER A 114 2.73 7.79 -13.51
N ASP A 115 3.50 6.87 -12.94
CA ASP A 115 4.96 6.81 -13.13
C ASP A 115 5.29 6.48 -14.60
N LEU A 116 4.58 5.53 -15.22
CA LEU A 116 4.81 5.14 -16.61
C LEU A 116 4.33 6.18 -17.62
N SER A 117 3.29 6.96 -17.32
CA SER A 117 2.90 8.09 -18.18
C SER A 117 4.03 9.11 -18.25
N GLU A 118 4.61 9.48 -17.10
CA GLU A 118 5.72 10.42 -17.04
C GLU A 118 6.98 9.85 -17.73
N TYR A 119 7.22 8.54 -17.62
CA TYR A 119 8.28 7.84 -18.36
C TYR A 119 8.11 7.98 -19.88
N PHE A 120 6.92 7.70 -20.41
CA PHE A 120 6.64 7.80 -21.84
C PHE A 120 6.76 9.25 -22.35
N ASP A 121 6.30 10.22 -21.56
CA ASP A 121 6.42 11.64 -21.89
C ASP A 121 7.88 12.10 -21.96
N ILE A 122 8.72 11.65 -21.03
CA ILE A 122 10.16 11.97 -21.05
C ILE A 122 10.81 11.30 -22.27
N CYS A 123 10.54 10.01 -22.53
CA CYS A 123 11.09 9.31 -23.68
C CYS A 123 10.72 10.03 -24.99
N LYS A 124 9.45 10.43 -25.14
CA LYS A 124 8.97 11.20 -26.29
C LYS A 124 9.72 12.51 -26.46
N LYS A 125 9.91 13.28 -25.39
CA LYS A 125 10.66 14.56 -25.43
C LYS A 125 12.13 14.39 -25.76
N GLN A 126 12.72 13.26 -25.41
CA GLN A 126 14.12 12.91 -25.70
C GLN A 126 14.30 12.20 -27.04
N ASN A 127 13.23 12.03 -27.85
CA ASN A 127 13.24 11.22 -29.07
C ASN A 127 13.78 9.80 -28.85
N GLN A 128 13.46 9.20 -27.70
CA GLN A 128 13.87 7.85 -27.29
C GLN A 128 12.69 6.89 -27.37
N SER A 129 12.97 5.62 -27.71
CA SER A 129 11.96 4.57 -27.66
C SER A 129 11.78 4.09 -26.21
N PRO A 130 10.55 4.08 -25.66
CA PRO A 130 10.30 3.62 -24.30
C PRO A 130 10.54 2.12 -24.10
N PHE A 131 10.59 1.32 -25.18
CA PHE A 131 10.82 -0.13 -25.14
C PHE A 131 12.18 -0.56 -25.71
N PHE A 132 12.83 0.30 -26.49
CA PHE A 132 14.20 0.12 -26.97
C PHE A 132 15.08 1.21 -26.33
N ILE A 133 15.43 0.99 -25.06
CA ILE A 133 16.20 1.95 -24.26
C ILE A 133 17.46 1.29 -23.73
N ILE A 134 18.60 1.97 -23.86
CA ILE A 134 19.89 1.52 -23.32
C ILE A 134 20.18 2.15 -21.96
N ASP A 135 21.18 1.64 -21.25
CA ASP A 135 21.67 2.12 -19.95
C ASP A 135 21.89 3.65 -19.87
N ALA A 136 22.59 4.25 -20.84
CA ALA A 136 22.85 5.70 -20.87
C ALA A 136 21.56 6.51 -21.04
N GLN A 137 20.61 6.02 -21.84
CA GLN A 137 19.33 6.67 -22.08
C GLN A 137 18.43 6.59 -20.84
N ILE A 138 18.31 5.41 -20.21
CA ILE A 138 17.49 5.28 -19.00
C ILE A 138 18.08 6.09 -17.83
N ALA A 139 19.41 6.18 -17.71
CA ALA A 139 20.05 7.05 -16.73
C ALA A 139 19.67 8.53 -16.93
N THR A 140 19.61 8.97 -18.20
CA THR A 140 19.16 10.33 -18.56
C THR A 140 17.69 10.54 -18.19
N VAL A 141 16.82 9.59 -18.51
CA VAL A 141 15.40 9.65 -18.15
C VAL A 141 15.20 9.75 -16.64
N ILE A 142 15.93 8.94 -15.87
CA ILE A 142 15.87 8.97 -14.40
C ILE A 142 16.38 10.33 -13.87
N ASN A 143 17.46 10.87 -14.45
CA ASN A 143 17.99 12.17 -14.06
C ASN A 143 16.95 13.28 -14.26
N ILE A 144 16.29 13.32 -15.43
CA ILE A 144 15.20 14.28 -15.72
C ILE A 144 14.05 14.12 -14.72
N PHE A 145 13.59 12.89 -14.48
CA PHE A 145 12.52 12.61 -13.51
C PHE A 145 12.90 13.01 -12.07
N SER A 146 14.19 12.97 -11.72
CA SER A 146 14.65 13.22 -10.35
C SER A 146 14.54 14.67 -9.90
N ILE A 147 14.43 15.62 -10.83
CA ILE A 147 14.45 17.06 -10.55
C ILE A 147 13.31 17.44 -9.61
N GLY A 148 13.64 17.96 -8.43
CA GLY A 148 12.67 18.37 -7.41
C GLY A 148 11.88 17.21 -6.77
N ARG A 149 12.27 15.94 -6.97
CA ARG A 149 11.57 14.77 -6.44
C ARG A 149 12.33 14.13 -5.27
N LYS A 150 11.59 13.51 -4.35
CA LYS A 150 12.16 12.76 -3.22
C LYS A 150 12.79 11.44 -3.69
N SER A 151 13.84 10.98 -2.99
CA SER A 151 14.50 9.67 -3.25
C SER A 151 13.52 8.49 -3.31
N SER A 152 12.48 8.48 -2.47
CA SER A 152 11.44 7.45 -2.47
C SER A 152 10.56 7.49 -3.72
N THR A 153 10.25 8.68 -4.25
CA THR A 153 9.51 8.86 -5.50
C THR A 153 10.33 8.36 -6.68
N ILE A 154 11.62 8.70 -6.74
CA ILE A 154 12.55 8.24 -7.76
C ILE A 154 12.67 6.71 -7.74
N SER A 155 12.83 6.13 -6.55
CA SER A 155 12.89 4.66 -6.39
C SER A 155 11.61 3.98 -6.86
N ARG A 156 10.44 4.58 -6.61
CA ARG A 156 9.15 4.03 -7.08
C ARG A 156 9.07 4.09 -8.60
N PHE A 157 9.43 5.22 -9.21
CA PHE A 157 9.46 5.39 -10.67
C PHE A 157 10.35 4.36 -11.35
N ILE A 158 11.58 4.17 -10.88
CA ILE A 158 12.51 3.16 -11.41
C ILE A 158 11.88 1.75 -11.32
N ASN A 159 11.26 1.43 -10.18
CA ASN A 159 10.56 0.15 -10.02
C ASN A 159 9.37 -0.01 -10.97
N SER A 160 8.64 1.08 -11.27
CA SER A 160 7.53 1.07 -12.21
C SER A 160 8.01 0.79 -13.64
N VAL A 161 9.08 1.46 -14.08
CA VAL A 161 9.72 1.20 -15.38
C VAL A 161 10.28 -0.22 -15.45
N SER A 162 11.02 -0.65 -14.42
CA SER A 162 11.54 -2.02 -14.32
C SER A 162 10.43 -3.07 -14.42
N ARG A 163 9.27 -2.83 -13.80
CA ARG A 163 8.13 -3.75 -13.84
C ARG A 163 7.48 -3.85 -15.21
N LEU A 164 7.44 -2.75 -15.96
CA LEU A 164 6.98 -2.76 -17.35
C LEU A 164 7.94 -3.60 -18.20
N LEU A 165 9.23 -3.26 -18.22
CA LEU A 165 10.21 -3.91 -19.07
C LEU A 165 10.35 -5.40 -18.76
N SER A 166 10.62 -5.74 -17.49
CA SER A 166 10.73 -7.15 -17.07
C SER A 166 9.40 -7.89 -17.16
N GLY A 167 8.27 -7.22 -16.92
CA GLY A 167 6.94 -7.81 -17.03
C GLY A 167 6.55 -8.19 -18.47
N CYS A 168 7.07 -7.45 -19.45
CA CYS A 168 6.98 -7.78 -20.87
C CYS A 168 8.08 -8.76 -21.34
N GLY A 169 9.00 -9.17 -20.47
CA GLY A 169 10.13 -10.03 -20.83
C GLY A 169 11.20 -9.34 -21.68
N LEU A 170 11.29 -8.01 -21.61
CA LEU A 170 12.24 -7.18 -22.36
C LEU A 170 13.54 -6.97 -21.57
N HIS A 171 14.58 -6.56 -22.28
CA HIS A 171 15.81 -6.07 -21.68
C HIS A 171 15.47 -4.91 -20.72
N ASN A 172 16.07 -4.94 -19.53
CA ASN A 172 15.77 -3.99 -18.47
C ASN A 172 17.06 -3.34 -17.97
N PRO A 173 17.42 -2.17 -18.51
CA PRO A 173 18.67 -1.50 -18.15
C PRO A 173 18.60 -0.81 -16.78
N THR A 174 17.44 -0.74 -16.12
CA THR A 174 17.34 -0.16 -14.76
C THR A 174 18.16 -0.91 -13.72
N ASN A 175 18.55 -2.16 -14.03
CA ASN A 175 19.34 -3.01 -13.16
C ASN A 175 20.85 -2.98 -13.47
N ASP A 176 21.27 -2.28 -14.52
CA ASP A 176 22.69 -2.17 -14.88
C ASP A 176 23.48 -1.41 -13.82
N GLU A 177 24.76 -1.77 -13.66
CA GLU A 177 25.63 -1.19 -12.63
C GLU A 177 25.83 0.31 -12.83
N LEU A 178 25.98 0.76 -14.08
CA LEU A 178 26.09 2.18 -14.42
C LEU A 178 24.85 2.97 -13.99
N VAL A 179 23.66 2.41 -14.25
CA VAL A 179 22.39 3.03 -13.88
C VAL A 179 22.24 3.06 -12.35
N LYS A 180 22.56 1.95 -11.66
CA LYS A 180 22.56 1.89 -10.18
C LYS A 180 23.51 2.93 -9.57
N ALA A 181 24.70 3.09 -10.13
CA ALA A 181 25.68 4.09 -9.68
C ALA A 181 25.17 5.52 -9.87
N ALA A 182 24.60 5.83 -11.05
CA ALA A 182 23.99 7.13 -11.33
C ALA A 182 22.83 7.44 -10.37
N VAL A 183 21.95 6.48 -10.14
CA VAL A 183 20.84 6.59 -9.18
C VAL A 183 21.34 6.82 -7.76
N LYS A 184 22.39 6.11 -7.34
CA LYS A 184 23.00 6.29 -6.01
C LYS A 184 23.54 7.72 -5.85
N LYS A 185 24.22 8.25 -6.87
CA LYS A 185 24.69 9.64 -6.86
C LYS A 185 23.54 10.64 -6.72
N ILE A 186 22.47 10.49 -7.50
CA ILE A 186 21.27 11.32 -7.42
C ILE A 186 20.69 11.31 -5.99
N LYS A 187 20.53 10.12 -5.41
CA LYS A 187 19.96 9.95 -4.06
C LYS A 187 20.83 10.57 -2.98
N ASN A 188 22.15 10.43 -3.08
CA ASN A 188 23.08 11.03 -2.14
C ASN A 188 22.98 12.57 -2.15
N THR A 189 22.80 13.19 -3.32
CA THR A 189 22.63 14.64 -3.44
C THR A 189 21.31 15.13 -2.84
N ILE A 190 20.22 14.36 -3.01
CA ILE A 190 18.89 14.73 -2.50
C ILE A 190 18.78 14.50 -0.99
N GLY A 191 19.55 13.56 -0.45
CA GLY A 191 19.38 13.06 0.91
C GLY A 191 18.26 12.03 1.00
N GLU A 192 18.39 11.10 1.95
CA GLU A 192 17.44 9.99 2.16
C GLU A 192 16.61 10.13 3.44
N GLU A 193 16.59 11.30 4.07
CA GLU A 193 15.81 11.47 5.30
C GLU A 193 14.31 11.25 5.01
N GLN A 194 13.77 10.19 5.61
CA GLN A 194 12.36 9.89 5.52
C GLN A 194 11.62 10.70 6.57
N ASN A 195 10.75 11.62 6.13
CA ASN A 195 9.84 12.34 7.02
C ASN A 195 8.95 11.34 7.76
N GLN A 196 9.26 11.10 9.02
CA GLN A 196 8.42 10.33 9.92
C GLN A 196 7.24 11.20 10.37
N ALA A 197 6.06 10.60 10.52
CA ALA A 197 4.90 11.31 11.07
C ALA A 197 5.16 11.72 12.53
N ALA A 198 4.57 12.84 12.96
CA ALA A 198 4.58 13.25 14.36
C ALA A 198 3.99 12.14 15.25
N PRO A 199 4.59 11.81 16.40
CA PRO A 199 4.10 10.75 17.27
C PRO A 199 2.77 11.15 17.92
N LEU A 200 1.78 10.25 17.89
CA LEU A 200 0.64 10.32 18.81
C LEU A 200 1.09 9.73 20.14
N THR A 201 1.39 10.55 21.14
CA THR A 201 1.90 10.09 22.45
C THR A 201 0.78 9.57 23.34
N LEU A 202 1.15 8.82 24.38
CA LEU A 202 0.19 8.32 25.37
C LEU A 202 -0.59 9.46 26.04
N ASP A 203 0.07 10.57 26.33
CA ASP A 203 -0.56 11.71 27.00
C ASP A 203 -1.59 12.38 26.10
N LEU A 204 -1.30 12.54 24.80
CA LEU A 204 -2.27 13.02 23.82
C LEU A 204 -3.48 12.08 23.68
N VAL A 205 -3.27 10.77 23.77
CA VAL A 205 -4.39 9.80 23.77
C VAL A 205 -5.26 9.94 25.02
N LYS A 206 -4.63 10.09 26.20
CA LYS A 206 -5.35 10.29 27.46
C LYS A 206 -6.14 11.60 27.44
N GLU A 207 -5.53 12.69 27.00
CA GLU A 207 -6.15 14.00 26.89
C GLU A 207 -7.33 13.97 25.92
N PHE A 208 -7.13 13.45 24.70
CA PHE A 208 -8.19 13.38 23.69
C PHE A 208 -9.38 12.52 24.12
N CYS A 209 -9.14 11.50 24.95
CA CYS A 209 -10.17 10.56 25.39
C CYS A 209 -10.66 10.82 26.83
N ASN A 210 -10.28 11.92 27.46
CA ASN A 210 -10.48 12.13 28.91
C ASN A 210 -11.96 12.03 29.33
N ASP A 211 -12.86 12.70 28.60
CA ASP A 211 -14.28 12.81 28.96
C ASP A 211 -15.19 11.72 28.35
N TRP A 212 -14.63 10.59 27.92
CA TRP A 212 -15.42 9.56 27.23
C TRP A 212 -16.61 9.03 28.05
N GLN A 213 -16.51 9.03 29.38
CA GLN A 213 -17.55 8.53 30.28
C GLN A 213 -18.80 9.40 30.28
N ASN A 214 -18.67 10.73 30.15
CA ASN A 214 -19.82 11.65 30.11
C ASN A 214 -20.25 11.96 28.67
N ASN A 215 -19.38 11.72 27.69
CA ASN A 215 -19.65 12.00 26.29
C ASN A 215 -20.80 11.15 25.72
N SER A 216 -21.87 11.79 25.27
CA SER A 216 -23.03 11.13 24.67
C SER A 216 -23.15 11.34 23.15
N ASN A 217 -22.12 11.93 22.52
CA ASN A 217 -22.06 12.13 21.08
C ASN A 217 -21.41 10.91 20.39
N PRO A 218 -22.16 10.13 19.59
CA PRO A 218 -21.61 8.92 18.98
C PRO A 218 -20.49 9.19 17.97
N LYS A 219 -20.43 10.39 17.35
CA LYS A 219 -19.35 10.76 16.45
C LYS A 219 -18.05 10.99 17.20
N GLU A 220 -18.10 11.63 18.36
CA GLU A 220 -16.93 11.89 19.19
C GLU A 220 -16.40 10.60 19.82
N LEU A 221 -17.30 9.73 20.32
CA LEU A 221 -16.91 8.40 20.79
C LEU A 221 -16.27 7.55 19.68
N ARG A 222 -16.79 7.61 18.44
CA ARG A 222 -16.14 6.97 17.28
C ARG A 222 -14.72 7.52 17.09
N ASP A 223 -14.54 8.83 17.17
CA ASP A 223 -13.24 9.47 16.94
C ASP A 223 -12.24 9.11 18.04
N MET A 224 -12.68 9.08 19.31
CA MET A 224 -11.89 8.57 20.45
C MET A 224 -11.51 7.10 20.26
N LEU A 225 -12.43 6.28 19.75
CA LEU A 225 -12.17 4.87 19.44
C LEU A 225 -11.14 4.72 18.31
N VAL A 226 -11.24 5.54 17.26
CA VAL A 226 -10.23 5.59 16.18
C VAL A 226 -8.84 5.93 16.72
N ILE A 227 -8.72 6.96 17.55
CA ILE A 227 -7.44 7.35 18.16
C ILE A 227 -6.90 6.24 19.06
N SER A 228 -7.75 5.66 19.92
CA SER A 228 -7.37 4.57 20.82
C SER A 228 -6.87 3.35 20.06
N LEU A 229 -7.58 2.91 19.01
CA LEU A 229 -7.20 1.74 18.22
C LEU A 229 -5.95 1.95 17.35
N LEU A 230 -5.75 3.15 16.81
CA LEU A 230 -4.53 3.48 16.07
C LEU A 230 -3.28 3.44 16.96
N PHE A 231 -3.43 3.79 18.24
CA PHE A 231 -2.35 3.77 19.22
C PHE A 231 -2.18 2.37 19.83
N GLU A 232 -3.19 1.85 20.53
CA GLU A 232 -3.09 0.61 21.32
C GLU A 232 -2.86 -0.62 20.45
N CYS A 233 -3.57 -0.73 19.33
CA CYS A 233 -3.46 -1.86 18.41
C CYS A 233 -2.47 -1.61 17.26
N ILE A 234 -1.83 -0.44 17.20
CA ILE A 234 -0.80 -0.07 16.20
C ILE A 234 -1.31 -0.28 14.76
N LEU A 235 -2.62 -0.13 14.55
CA LEU A 235 -3.28 -0.48 13.29
C LEU A 235 -2.89 0.48 12.18
N ARG A 236 -2.78 -0.05 10.96
CA ARG A 236 -2.81 0.79 9.77
C ARG A 236 -4.24 1.24 9.53
N ARG A 237 -4.41 2.43 8.97
CA ARG A 237 -5.71 2.95 8.54
C ARG A 237 -6.56 1.95 7.73
N SER A 238 -5.94 1.15 6.85
CA SER A 238 -6.67 0.14 6.07
C SER A 238 -7.13 -1.06 6.90
N GLU A 239 -6.44 -1.38 7.99
CA GLU A 239 -6.83 -2.44 8.93
C GLU A 239 -7.95 -1.90 9.83
N LEU A 240 -7.81 -0.67 10.35
CA LEU A 240 -8.81 0.01 11.18
C LEU A 240 -10.21 0.05 10.55
N ILE A 241 -10.33 0.45 9.28
CA ILE A 241 -11.65 0.55 8.61
C ILE A 241 -12.32 -0.81 8.33
N ASN A 242 -11.57 -1.92 8.49
CA ASN A 242 -12.09 -3.27 8.30
C ASN A 242 -12.46 -3.95 9.62
N VAL A 243 -12.25 -3.28 10.76
CA VAL A 243 -12.62 -3.80 12.08
C VAL A 243 -14.14 -3.91 12.19
N LYS A 244 -14.62 -5.07 12.62
CA LYS A 244 -16.03 -5.37 12.82
C LYS A 244 -16.43 -5.29 14.29
N VAL A 245 -17.73 -5.13 14.52
CA VAL A 245 -18.32 -5.17 15.88
C VAL A 245 -17.98 -6.48 16.58
N THR A 246 -18.05 -7.59 15.85
CA THR A 246 -17.79 -8.95 16.33
C THR A 246 -16.31 -9.25 16.59
N ASP A 247 -15.39 -8.36 16.23
CA ASP A 247 -13.96 -8.57 16.42
C ASP A 247 -13.51 -8.21 17.85
N PHE A 248 -14.35 -7.52 18.62
CA PHE A 248 -14.08 -7.14 20.00
C PHE A 248 -14.51 -8.23 20.98
N GLY A 249 -13.63 -8.61 21.90
CA GLY A 249 -13.89 -9.66 22.87
C GLY A 249 -13.45 -9.32 24.27
N GLU A 250 -14.20 -9.85 25.24
CA GLU A 250 -13.86 -9.88 26.65
C GLU A 250 -13.70 -11.35 27.07
N THR A 251 -12.56 -11.67 27.67
CA THR A 251 -12.29 -13.00 28.22
C THR A 251 -12.02 -12.89 29.72
N PRO A 252 -12.74 -13.63 30.58
CA PRO A 252 -12.48 -13.64 32.01
C PRO A 252 -11.01 -14.00 32.30
N ASN A 253 -10.38 -13.28 33.24
CA ASN A 253 -9.05 -13.60 33.72
C ASN A 253 -9.16 -14.57 34.91
N PRO A 254 -8.52 -15.76 34.87
CA PRO A 254 -8.47 -16.67 36.02
C PRO A 254 -7.90 -16.03 37.30
N ALA A 255 -7.04 -15.02 37.17
CA ALA A 255 -6.47 -14.26 38.30
C ALA A 255 -7.35 -13.08 38.79
N GLY A 256 -8.57 -12.93 38.25
CA GLY A 256 -9.49 -11.83 38.57
C GLY A 256 -9.50 -10.73 37.51
N GLY A 257 -10.70 -10.18 37.25
CA GLY A 257 -10.95 -9.17 36.21
C GLY A 257 -11.14 -9.78 34.81
N SER A 258 -11.03 -8.94 33.79
CA SER A 258 -11.25 -9.33 32.39
C SER A 258 -10.12 -8.85 31.49
N HIS A 259 -9.77 -9.68 30.50
CA HIS A 259 -8.90 -9.29 29.39
C HIS A 259 -9.77 -8.84 28.21
N TYR A 260 -9.48 -7.65 27.68
CA TYR A 260 -10.14 -7.12 26.50
C TYR A 260 -9.21 -7.23 25.31
N SER A 261 -9.74 -7.66 24.17
CA SER A 261 -8.95 -7.81 22.95
C SER A 261 -9.72 -7.44 21.70
N LEU A 262 -8.96 -7.07 20.67
CA LEU A 262 -9.42 -6.88 19.31
C LEU A 262 -8.79 -7.94 18.40
N LEU A 263 -9.63 -8.71 17.72
CA LEU A 263 -9.25 -9.68 16.70
C LEU A 263 -9.04 -8.99 15.35
N ILE A 264 -7.85 -9.14 14.77
CA ILE A 264 -7.54 -8.64 13.43
C ILE A 264 -7.48 -9.83 12.48
N THR A 265 -8.50 -9.93 11.62
CA THR A 265 -8.68 -11.02 10.66
C THR A 265 -8.13 -10.71 9.26
N ARG A 266 -7.88 -9.42 8.95
CA ARG A 266 -7.27 -8.97 7.69
C ARG A 266 -6.09 -8.05 7.94
N LEU A 267 -4.90 -8.58 7.75
CA LEU A 267 -3.65 -7.83 7.84
C LEU A 267 -3.24 -7.27 6.47
N LYS A 268 -2.68 -6.06 6.43
CA LYS A 268 -2.18 -5.47 5.17
C LYS A 268 -1.10 -6.34 4.50
N THR A 269 -0.30 -7.03 5.31
CA THR A 269 0.84 -7.84 4.85
C THR A 269 0.50 -9.30 4.59
N ASP A 270 -0.67 -9.77 5.02
CA ASP A 270 -1.14 -11.13 4.76
C ASP A 270 -2.32 -11.08 3.77
N ARG A 271 -2.00 -11.29 2.49
CA ARG A 271 -3.03 -11.41 1.44
C ARG A 271 -3.76 -12.76 1.47
N THR A 272 -3.26 -13.73 2.25
CA THR A 272 -3.86 -15.07 2.36
C THR A 272 -4.88 -15.18 3.50
N GLY A 273 -4.89 -14.22 4.44
CA GLY A 273 -5.86 -14.17 5.55
C GLY A 273 -5.70 -15.29 6.58
N LYS A 274 -4.51 -15.90 6.66
CA LYS A 274 -4.22 -17.01 7.56
C LYS A 274 -3.79 -16.56 8.95
N GLU A 275 -3.27 -15.34 9.08
CA GLU A 275 -2.81 -14.80 10.35
C GLU A 275 -3.91 -13.97 11.03
N ILE A 276 -4.55 -14.56 12.04
CA ILE A 276 -5.46 -13.86 12.97
C ILE A 276 -4.64 -13.41 14.18
N ARG A 277 -4.74 -12.13 14.54
CA ARG A 277 -4.08 -11.61 15.75
C ARG A 277 -5.08 -11.09 16.75
N ALA A 278 -4.98 -11.53 18.00
CA ALA A 278 -5.66 -10.91 19.13
C ALA A 278 -4.73 -9.85 19.74
N LEU A 279 -5.14 -8.58 19.67
CA LEU A 279 -4.39 -7.46 20.23
C LEU A 279 -5.06 -7.01 21.52
N PRO A 280 -4.33 -6.92 22.65
CA PRO A 280 -4.90 -6.46 23.90
C PRO A 280 -5.30 -4.98 23.80
N ILE A 281 -6.43 -4.64 24.40
CA ILE A 281 -6.91 -3.25 24.51
C ILE A 281 -7.18 -2.89 25.96
N SER A 282 -7.04 -1.61 26.28
CA SER A 282 -7.30 -1.09 27.62
C SER A 282 -8.78 -1.11 27.96
N LYS A 283 -9.09 -1.13 29.27
CA LYS A 283 -10.45 -0.95 29.80
C LYS A 283 -11.11 0.34 29.30
N ARG A 284 -10.33 1.42 29.10
CA ARG A 284 -10.80 2.68 28.53
C ARG A 284 -11.26 2.49 27.08
N CYS A 285 -10.42 1.89 26.23
CA CYS A 285 -10.78 1.61 24.84
C CYS A 285 -12.01 0.68 24.74
N TRP A 286 -12.08 -0.34 25.58
CA TRP A 286 -13.23 -1.23 25.69
C TRP A 286 -14.51 -0.46 26.08
N GLY A 287 -14.45 0.39 27.11
CA GLY A 287 -15.59 1.19 27.55
C GLY A 287 -16.08 2.18 26.49
N ILE A 288 -15.16 2.85 25.77
CA ILE A 288 -15.50 3.71 24.62
C ILE A 288 -16.23 2.89 23.56
N CYS A 289 -15.72 1.69 23.24
CA CYS A 289 -16.33 0.80 22.26
C CYS A 289 -17.74 0.38 22.67
N GLN A 290 -17.94 -0.08 23.91
CA GLN A 290 -19.25 -0.50 24.42
C GLN A 290 -20.26 0.66 24.37
N LYS A 291 -19.86 1.84 24.86
CA LYS A 291 -20.73 3.02 24.85
C LYS A 291 -21.11 3.45 23.43
N TYR A 292 -20.14 3.44 22.52
CA TYR A 292 -20.37 3.74 21.10
C TYR A 292 -21.32 2.73 20.44
N VAL A 293 -21.09 1.43 20.65
CA VAL A 293 -21.93 0.34 20.13
C VAL A 293 -23.35 0.46 20.64
N LEU A 294 -23.53 0.71 21.94
CA LEU A 294 -24.83 0.89 22.57
C LEU A 294 -25.59 2.09 22.01
N LEU A 295 -24.96 3.27 21.96
CA LEU A 295 -25.60 4.49 21.44
C LEU A 295 -25.96 4.40 19.96
N CYS A 296 -25.20 3.65 19.18
CA CYS A 296 -25.43 3.47 17.75
C CYS A 296 -26.34 2.27 17.42
N GLY A 297 -26.65 1.40 18.38
CA GLY A 297 -27.39 0.15 18.16
C GLY A 297 -26.67 -0.79 17.20
N LEU A 298 -25.37 -1.02 17.40
CA LEU A 298 -24.56 -1.83 16.47
C LEU A 298 -24.54 -3.30 16.88
N GLU A 299 -25.13 -4.17 16.06
CA GLU A 299 -25.11 -5.62 16.32
C GLU A 299 -24.04 -6.34 15.51
N SER A 300 -23.77 -5.88 14.28
CA SER A 300 -22.85 -6.54 13.36
C SER A 300 -22.24 -5.58 12.33
N GLY A 301 -21.39 -6.10 11.45
CA GLY A 301 -20.77 -5.33 10.37
C GLY A 301 -19.63 -4.43 10.85
N SER A 302 -19.39 -3.35 10.13
CA SER A 302 -18.28 -2.41 10.41
C SER A 302 -18.47 -1.76 11.77
N LEU A 303 -17.42 -1.73 12.59
CA LEU A 303 -17.42 -1.01 13.86
C LEU A 303 -17.31 0.49 13.61
N ILE A 304 -16.30 0.94 12.86
CA ILE A 304 -16.05 2.36 12.64
C ILE A 304 -16.93 2.89 11.50
N ARG A 305 -18.16 3.33 11.81
CA ARG A 305 -19.17 3.69 10.81
C ARG A 305 -19.14 5.15 10.36
N SER A 306 -19.50 5.35 9.10
CA SER A 306 -19.84 6.68 8.57
C SER A 306 -21.15 7.18 9.18
N PHE A 307 -21.38 8.49 9.17
CA PHE A 307 -22.60 9.09 9.71
C PHE A 307 -23.38 9.83 8.62
N LYS A 308 -24.71 9.84 8.74
CA LYS A 308 -25.61 10.70 7.97
C LYS A 308 -25.56 12.13 8.51
N VAL A 309 -26.07 13.08 7.72
CA VAL A 309 -26.16 14.50 8.12
C VAL A 309 -26.99 14.64 9.40
N ASN A 310 -28.08 13.88 9.52
CA ASN A 310 -28.95 13.82 10.69
C ASN A 310 -28.36 13.08 11.91
N GLY A 311 -27.06 12.75 11.91
CA GLY A 311 -26.38 12.16 13.07
C GLY A 311 -26.59 10.66 13.27
N LYS A 312 -27.34 9.97 12.39
CA LYS A 312 -27.48 8.50 12.46
C LYS A 312 -26.28 7.77 11.83
N PRO A 313 -25.81 6.65 12.40
CA PRO A 313 -24.77 5.82 11.79
C PRO A 313 -25.28 5.20 10.48
N LYS A 314 -24.38 5.05 9.51
CA LYS A 314 -24.57 4.26 8.29
C LYS A 314 -24.03 2.84 8.49
N GLU A 315 -24.42 1.89 7.66
CA GLU A 315 -23.84 0.54 7.69
C GLU A 315 -22.39 0.51 7.17
N GLN A 316 -22.08 1.43 6.23
CA GLN A 316 -20.76 1.50 5.64
C GLN A 316 -19.71 2.04 6.63
N ALA A 317 -18.52 1.45 6.58
CA ALA A 317 -17.35 1.96 7.29
C ALA A 317 -17.03 3.41 6.89
N ILE A 318 -16.26 4.10 7.72
CA ILE A 318 -15.64 5.36 7.31
C ILE A 318 -14.65 5.15 6.18
N SER A 319 -14.52 6.16 5.31
CA SER A 319 -13.49 6.13 4.27
C SER A 319 -12.10 6.32 4.88
N LYS A 320 -11.08 5.97 4.09
CA LYS A 320 -9.68 6.27 4.41
C LYS A 320 -9.47 7.78 4.64
N SER A 321 -10.03 8.63 3.80
CA SER A 321 -9.89 10.09 3.98
C SER A 321 -10.57 10.58 5.26
N SER A 322 -11.68 9.97 5.67
CA SER A 322 -12.33 10.31 6.95
C SER A 322 -11.43 10.05 8.15
N VAL A 323 -10.64 8.96 8.15
CA VAL A 323 -9.64 8.72 9.22
C VAL A 323 -8.60 9.86 9.27
N ASP A 324 -8.10 10.30 8.12
CA ASP A 324 -7.15 11.42 8.09
C ASP A 324 -7.79 12.73 8.60
N ASN A 325 -9.09 12.95 8.31
CA ASN A 325 -9.82 14.11 8.80
C ASN A 325 -10.06 14.05 10.31
N ILE A 326 -10.33 12.87 10.87
CA ILE A 326 -10.43 12.67 12.33
C ILE A 326 -9.11 13.04 13.00
N LEU A 327 -7.98 12.57 12.48
CA LEU A 327 -6.65 12.89 13.03
C LEU A 327 -6.31 14.38 12.93
N LYS A 328 -6.70 15.05 11.83
CA LYS A 328 -6.59 16.50 11.70
C LYS A 328 -7.49 17.23 12.71
N SER A 329 -8.70 16.75 12.92
CA SER A 329 -9.62 17.31 13.93
C SER A 329 -9.03 17.15 15.33
N ALA A 330 -8.52 15.95 15.65
CA ALA A 330 -7.85 15.69 16.92
C ALA A 330 -6.65 16.61 17.15
N SER A 331 -5.86 16.88 16.10
CA SER A 331 -4.74 17.83 16.18
C SER A 331 -5.20 19.24 16.54
N LYS A 332 -6.37 19.67 16.05
CA LYS A 332 -6.97 20.96 16.40
C LYS A 332 -7.50 20.96 17.83
N THR A 333 -8.22 19.91 18.24
CA THR A 333 -8.75 19.75 19.59
C THR A 333 -7.64 19.78 20.64
N LEU A 334 -6.49 19.14 20.34
CA LEU A 334 -5.30 19.08 21.19
C LEU A 334 -4.37 20.30 21.02
N ASN A 335 -4.78 21.33 20.25
CA ASN A 335 -3.99 22.53 19.99
C ASN A 335 -2.53 22.26 19.55
N LEU A 336 -2.32 21.25 18.70
CA LEU A 336 -0.98 20.86 18.26
C LEU A 336 -0.39 21.89 17.29
N PRO A 337 0.92 22.19 17.39
CA PRO A 337 1.60 23.08 16.44
C PRO A 337 1.67 22.45 15.03
N ALA A 338 1.88 23.30 14.02
CA ALA A 338 1.82 22.90 12.61
C ALA A 338 2.81 21.77 12.22
N ASN A 339 3.95 21.67 12.92
CA ASN A 339 4.96 20.63 12.73
C ASN A 339 4.65 19.32 13.46
N ALA A 340 3.65 19.29 14.35
CA ALA A 340 3.26 18.13 15.15
C ALA A 340 1.87 17.57 14.80
N LEU A 341 1.29 18.00 13.67
CA LEU A 341 -0.03 17.55 13.24
C LEU A 341 -0.06 16.04 13.01
N LEU A 342 -1.14 15.41 13.50
CA LEU A 342 -1.33 13.97 13.43
C LEU A 342 -1.74 13.52 12.02
N SER A 343 -1.26 12.33 11.66
CA SER A 343 -1.57 11.65 10.40
C SER A 343 -1.84 10.17 10.65
N SER A 344 -2.28 9.44 9.63
CA SER A 344 -2.64 8.01 9.75
C SER A 344 -1.48 7.08 10.14
N HIS A 345 -0.26 7.61 10.27
CA HIS A 345 0.90 6.88 10.78
C HIS A 345 1.31 7.29 12.20
N SER A 346 0.76 8.38 12.73
CA SER A 346 1.15 8.95 14.03
C SER A 346 0.92 7.99 15.19
N GLY A 347 -0.21 7.28 15.22
CA GLY A 347 -0.50 6.24 16.22
C GLY A 347 0.57 5.15 16.27
N ARG A 348 0.98 4.68 15.09
CA ARG A 348 2.00 3.65 14.95
C ARG A 348 3.39 4.14 15.38
N VAL A 349 3.76 5.36 15.01
CA VAL A 349 5.02 5.97 15.45
C VAL A 349 5.04 6.10 16.97
N GLY A 350 4.02 6.75 17.55
CA GLY A 350 3.99 7.04 18.97
C GLY A 350 3.87 5.78 19.85
N ALA A 351 3.09 4.79 19.43
CA ALA A 351 2.97 3.53 20.17
C ALA A 351 4.29 2.73 20.19
N ILE A 352 4.98 2.63 19.05
CA ILE A 352 6.29 1.96 19.00
C ILE A 352 7.31 2.70 19.87
N GLN A 353 7.33 4.04 19.81
CA GLN A 353 8.20 4.84 20.65
C GLN A 353 7.88 4.65 22.14
N ALA A 354 6.61 4.61 22.53
CA ALA A 354 6.20 4.36 23.91
C ALA A 354 6.65 2.98 24.41
N LEU A 355 6.53 1.94 23.57
CA LEU A 355 7.00 0.59 23.92
C LEU A 355 8.53 0.53 24.06
N VAL A 356 9.27 1.22 23.19
CA VAL A 356 10.74 1.31 23.29
C VAL A 356 11.15 2.06 24.55
N LYS A 357 10.53 3.21 24.84
CA LYS A 357 10.76 3.97 26.09
C LYS A 357 10.43 3.15 27.34
N GLY A 358 9.43 2.28 27.27
CA GLY A 358 9.07 1.34 28.33
C GLY A 358 9.93 0.08 28.39
N ASN A 359 11.10 0.05 27.74
CA ASN A 359 12.02 -1.10 27.70
C ASN A 359 11.38 -2.42 27.27
N THR A 360 10.34 -2.36 26.41
CA THR A 360 9.68 -3.57 25.90
C THR A 360 10.62 -4.31 24.95
N ALA A 361 10.77 -5.62 25.14
CA ALA A 361 11.61 -6.45 24.27
C ALA A 361 11.22 -6.29 22.79
N THR A 362 12.21 -6.15 21.91
CA THR A 362 11.97 -5.89 20.47
C THR A 362 11.08 -6.93 19.81
N ALA A 363 11.17 -8.20 20.23
CA ALA A 363 10.29 -9.27 19.74
C ALA A 363 8.81 -9.02 20.05
N LEU A 364 8.50 -8.56 21.27
CA LEU A 364 7.13 -8.21 21.66
C LEU A 364 6.61 -6.99 20.88
N ILE A 365 7.47 -5.98 20.64
CA ILE A 365 7.13 -4.83 19.79
C ILE A 365 6.80 -5.29 18.37
N GLN A 366 7.60 -6.22 17.82
CA GLN A 366 7.36 -6.77 16.48
C GLN A 366 6.04 -7.52 16.40
N LEU A 367 5.72 -8.34 17.40
CA LEU A 367 4.46 -9.07 17.48
C LEU A 367 3.26 -8.12 17.58
N ASN A 368 3.31 -7.14 18.50
CA ASN A 368 2.21 -6.20 18.70
C ASN A 368 1.98 -5.32 17.46
N ALA A 369 3.05 -4.80 16.87
CA ALA A 369 2.96 -3.95 15.68
C ALA A 369 2.76 -4.73 14.37
N GLY A 370 2.99 -6.04 14.33
CA GLY A 370 3.08 -6.80 13.08
C GLY A 370 4.22 -6.33 12.18
N LEU A 371 5.41 -6.11 12.76
CA LEU A 371 6.63 -5.76 12.05
C LEU A 371 7.43 -7.03 11.74
N LYS A 372 7.92 -7.15 10.50
CA LYS A 372 8.68 -8.33 10.03
C LYS A 372 10.17 -8.32 10.42
N SER A 373 10.68 -7.22 10.97
CA SER A 373 12.11 -7.12 11.32
C SER A 373 12.40 -6.09 12.39
N ALA A 374 13.50 -6.30 13.13
CA ALA A 374 14.01 -5.38 14.14
C ALA A 374 14.42 -4.03 13.54
N THR A 375 14.96 -4.04 12.32
CA THR A 375 15.32 -2.80 11.60
C THR A 375 14.14 -1.86 11.45
N MET A 376 12.91 -2.38 11.29
CA MET A 376 11.74 -1.51 11.26
C MET A 376 11.46 -0.87 12.62
N VAL A 377 11.63 -1.59 13.73
CA VAL A 377 11.48 -1.02 15.08
C VAL A 377 12.46 0.15 15.26
N SER A 378 13.75 -0.08 14.95
CA SER A 378 14.78 0.96 15.00
C SER A 378 14.41 2.17 14.14
N ARG A 379 13.83 1.95 12.95
CA ARG A 379 13.40 3.07 12.08
C ARG A 379 12.32 3.94 12.71
N TYR A 380 11.39 3.36 13.47
CA TYR A 380 10.35 4.11 14.16
C TYR A 380 10.87 4.80 15.43
N SER A 381 11.89 4.24 16.07
CA SER A 381 12.48 4.78 17.30
C SER A 381 13.60 5.79 17.06
N ARG A 382 14.03 6.02 15.81
CA ARG A 382 15.12 6.97 15.46
C ARG A 382 14.95 8.39 16.01
N ARG A 383 13.71 8.84 16.18
CA ARG A 383 13.36 10.16 16.72
C ARG A 383 12.82 10.10 18.15
N ILE A 384 13.11 9.03 18.89
CA ILE A 384 13.02 9.13 20.36
C ILE A 384 14.09 10.15 20.71
N ASP A 385 13.67 11.32 21.21
CA ASP A 385 14.55 12.44 21.49
C ASP A 385 15.81 11.95 22.23
N GLY A 386 16.97 12.48 21.82
CA GLY A 386 18.29 12.10 22.35
C GLY A 386 18.40 12.22 23.88
N GLU A 387 17.44 12.89 24.52
CA GLU A 387 17.22 13.00 25.96
C GLU A 387 17.18 11.67 26.70
N ASN A 388 16.82 10.56 26.03
CA ASN A 388 16.78 9.23 26.66
C ASN A 388 17.87 8.28 26.14
N LEU A 389 18.87 8.80 25.42
CA LEU A 389 20.04 7.99 25.08
C LEU A 389 20.90 7.80 26.34
N PRO A 390 21.39 6.58 26.59
CA PRO A 390 21.91 6.20 27.90
C PRO A 390 23.18 6.95 28.29
N MET A 391 23.93 7.49 27.32
CA MET A 391 25.24 8.10 27.59
C MET A 391 25.17 9.31 28.51
N ALA A 392 24.14 10.16 28.38
CA ALA A 392 24.01 11.32 29.26
C ALA A 392 23.65 10.92 30.70
N ALA A 393 22.75 9.94 30.87
CA ALA A 393 22.38 9.42 32.18
C ALA A 393 23.56 8.74 32.89
N ILE A 394 24.33 7.92 32.16
CA ILE A 394 25.52 7.24 32.71
C ILE A 394 26.56 8.26 33.23
N LEU A 395 26.76 9.37 32.51
CA LEU A 395 27.71 10.40 32.93
C LEU A 395 27.20 11.21 34.12
N ASN A 396 25.91 11.55 34.14
CA ASN A 396 25.31 12.26 35.28
C ASN A 396 25.35 11.40 36.56
N ASP A 397 25.05 10.10 36.47
CA ASP A 397 25.10 9.19 37.61
C ASP A 397 26.54 9.01 38.15
N SER A 398 27.57 9.20 37.30
CA SER A 398 28.98 9.14 37.73
C SER A 398 29.54 10.45 38.29
N ASP A 399 28.88 11.59 38.03
CA ASP A 399 29.27 12.90 38.56
C ASP A 399 28.64 13.17 39.95
N ASP A 400 27.65 12.36 40.34
CA ASP A 400 26.96 12.40 41.65
C ASP A 400 27.56 11.40 42.69
N GLU A 401 28.62 10.65 42.33
CA GLU A 401 29.47 9.82 43.23
C GLU A 401 30.81 10.51 43.54
#